data_AF-A0A967BTH3-F1
#
_entry.id   AF-A0A967BTH3-F1
#
_cell.length_a   1.000
_cell.length_b   1.000
_cell.length_c   1.000
_cell.angle_alpha   90.00
_cell.angle_beta   90.00
_cell.angle_gamma   90.00
#
_symmetry.space_group_name_H-M   'P 1'
#
loop_
_entity.id
_entity.type
_entity.pdbx_description
1 polymer ?
#
loop_
_entity_poly.entity_id
_entity_poly.type
_entity_poly.pdbx_seq_one_letter_code
_entity_poly.pdbx_strand_id
1 'polypeptide(L)' 'MNEEFASFEEALKTCMTAENGGETQLAAILYCLENAPPELQDMFRRRACELQSAAADHECDCGHHH' A
#
# COMPACT_ATOMS: atom_id res chain seq x y z
N MET A 1 -15.46 9.28 -8.04
CA MET A 1 -14.01 9.32 -7.76
C MET A 1 -13.92 9.22 -6.25
N ASN A 2 -13.29 8.18 -5.71
CA ASN A 2 -13.14 7.99 -4.26
C ASN A 2 -12.31 9.17 -3.70
N GLU A 3 -12.95 10.03 -2.91
CA GLU A 3 -12.34 11.20 -2.25
C GLU A 3 -11.60 10.79 -0.97
N GLU A 4 -10.89 9.67 -0.96
CA GLU A 4 -10.18 9.20 0.24
C GLU A 4 -8.98 10.10 0.60
N PHE A 5 -8.38 10.78 -0.39
CA PHE A 5 -7.28 11.70 -0.19
C PHE A 5 -7.45 12.98 -1.01
N ALA A 6 -7.18 14.13 -0.37
CA ALA A 6 -7.29 15.45 -1.00
C ALA A 6 -6.21 15.72 -2.05
N SER A 7 -5.02 15.10 -1.92
CA SER A 7 -3.87 15.26 -2.81
C SER A 7 -2.93 14.05 -2.72
N PHE A 8 -2.07 13.88 -3.74
CA PHE A 8 -0.98 12.90 -3.73
C PHE A 8 -0.07 13.04 -2.51
N GLU A 9 0.27 14.28 -2.12
CA GLU A 9 1.12 14.53 -0.95
C GLU A 9 0.46 14.07 0.37
N GLU A 10 -0.85 14.26 0.52
CA GLU A 10 -1.60 13.81 1.70
C GLU A 10 -1.69 12.27 1.74
N ALA A 11 -1.89 11.63 0.58
CA ALA A 11 -1.82 10.18 0.47
C ALA A 11 -0.40 9.67 0.81
N LEU A 12 0.65 10.29 0.27
CA LEU A 12 2.03 9.89 0.54
C LEU A 12 2.38 10.02 2.03
N LYS A 13 1.98 11.14 2.64
CA LYS A 13 2.14 11.37 4.07
C LYS A 13 1.42 10.30 4.87
N THR A 14 0.18 9.99 4.50
CA THR A 14 -0.60 8.92 5.14
C THR A 14 0.07 7.56 5.00
N CYS A 15 0.57 7.21 3.82
CA CYS A 15 1.35 5.99 3.59
C CYS A 15 2.55 5.88 4.53
N MET A 16 3.21 7.00 4.84
CA MET A 16 4.41 7.03 5.69
C MET A 16 4.10 7.10 7.19
N THR A 17 2.98 7.71 7.59
CA THR A 17 2.65 7.97 9.00
C THR A 17 1.59 7.05 9.57
N ALA A 18 0.77 6.41 8.72
CA ALA A 18 -0.27 5.49 9.16
C ALA A 18 0.33 4.23 9.78
N GLU A 19 -0.49 3.54 10.57
CA GLU A 19 -0.13 2.26 11.15
C GLU A 19 0.27 1.27 10.05
N ASN A 20 1.40 0.59 10.27
CA ASN A 20 2.01 -0.26 9.27
C ASN A 20 1.15 -1.51 9.09
N GLY A 21 0.57 -1.69 7.89
CA GLY A 21 -0.40 -2.75 7.61
C GLY A 21 -1.86 -2.38 7.88
N GLY A 22 -2.14 -1.14 8.29
CA GLY A 22 -3.52 -0.66 8.45
C GLY A 22 -4.22 -0.43 7.11
N GLU A 23 -5.54 -0.58 7.08
CA GLU A 23 -6.38 -0.35 5.89
C GLU A 23 -6.15 1.05 5.29
N THR A 24 -5.98 2.06 6.15
CA THR A 24 -5.68 3.44 5.77
C THR A 24 -4.34 3.58 5.02
N GLN A 25 -3.32 2.79 5.39
CA GLN A 25 -2.03 2.82 4.72
C GLN A 25 -2.13 2.19 3.32
N LEU A 26 -2.89 1.09 3.20
CA LEU A 26 -3.10 0.42 1.92
C LEU A 26 -3.89 1.32 0.94
N ALA A 27 -4.96 1.96 1.41
CA ALA A 27 -5.73 2.93 0.64
C ALA A 27 -4.86 4.08 0.13
N ALA A 28 -3.99 4.62 1.00
CA ALA A 28 -3.04 5.67 0.64
C ALA A 28 -2.03 5.21 -0.43
N ILE A 29 -1.51 3.99 -0.33
CA ILE A 29 -0.59 3.41 -1.32
C ILE A 29 -1.27 3.22 -2.68
N LEU A 30 -2.52 2.75 -2.68
CA LEU A 30 -3.31 2.58 -3.92
C LEU A 30 -3.56 3.93 -4.59
N TYR A 31 -3.94 4.96 -3.81
CA TYR A 31 -4.09 6.32 -4.33
C TYR A 31 -2.77 6.87 -4.88
N CYS A 32 -1.66 6.65 -4.17
CA CYS A 32 -0.33 7.01 -4.65
C CYS A 32 0.01 6.28 -5.95
N LEU A 33 -0.37 5.01 -6.11
CA LEU A 33 -0.15 4.24 -7.33
C LEU A 33 -0.87 4.80 -8.56
N GLU A 34 -2.10 5.26 -8.39
CA GLU A 34 -2.90 5.83 -9.47
C GLU A 34 -2.42 7.22 -9.90
N ASN A 35 -1.82 7.98 -8.99
CA ASN A 35 -1.44 9.37 -9.21
C ASN A 35 0.08 9.62 -9.32
N ALA A 36 0.92 8.66 -8.92
CA ALA A 36 2.38 8.80 -8.97
C ALA A 36 2.94 8.68 -10.39
N PRO A 37 4.07 9.34 -10.68
CA PRO A 37 4.85 9.06 -11.87
C PRO A 37 5.37 7.61 -11.85
N PRO A 38 5.63 7.00 -13.02
CA PRO A 38 6.00 5.60 -13.15
C PRO A 38 7.27 5.22 -12.37
N GLU A 39 8.19 6.16 -12.18
CA GLU A 39 9.40 5.98 -11.37
C GLU A 39 9.10 5.67 -9.90
N LEU A 40 8.01 6.24 -9.36
CA LEU A 40 7.57 6.04 -7.98
C LEU A 40 6.54 4.91 -7.84
N GLN A 41 5.82 4.57 -8.91
CA GLN A 41 4.84 3.47 -8.90
C GLN A 41 5.48 2.12 -8.54
N ASP A 42 6.71 1.86 -8.97
CA ASP A 42 7.40 0.60 -8.66
C ASP A 42 7.64 0.46 -7.14
N MET A 43 8.00 1.57 -6.48
CA MET A 43 8.15 1.62 -5.02
C MET A 43 6.83 1.35 -4.30
N PHE A 44 5.75 2.03 -4.71
CA PHE A 44 4.43 1.83 -4.11
C PHE A 44 3.87 0.42 -4.35
N ARG A 45 4.11 -0.18 -5.54
CA ARG A 45 3.75 -1.57 -5.85
C ARG A 45 4.46 -2.56 -4.93
N ARG A 46 5.76 -2.40 -4.73
CA ARG A 46 6.52 -3.24 -3.81
C ARG A 46 5.97 -3.11 -2.40
N ARG A 47 5.71 -1.89 -1.95
CA ARG A 47 5.16 -1.65 -0.61
C ARG A 47 3.77 -2.26 -0.43
N ALA A 48 2.88 -2.11 -1.41
CA ALA A 48 1.56 -2.75 -1.40
C ALA A 48 1.65 -4.28 -1.35
N CYS A 49 2.61 -4.86 -2.07
CA CYS A 49 2.86 -6.31 -2.08
C CYS A 49 3.39 -6.79 -0.71
N GLU A 50 4.33 -6.05 -0.12
CA GLU A 50 4.88 -6.35 1.21
C GLU A 50 3.80 -6.31 2.29
N LEU A 51 2.92 -5.30 2.27
CA LEU A 51 1.84 -5.18 3.25
C LEU A 51 0.80 -6.30 3.10
N GLN A 52 0.43 -6.66 1.87
CA GLN A 52 -0.47 -7.78 1.62
C GLN A 52 0.15 -9.13 2.03
N SER A 53 1.46 -9.29 1.80
CA SER A 53 2.19 -10.50 2.22
C SER A 53 2.37 -10.58 3.73
N ALA A 54 2.58 -9.44 4.40
CA ALA A 54 2.68 -9.37 5.86
C ALA A 54 1.33 -9.59 6.54
N ALA A 55 0.23 -9.11 5.95
CA ALA A 55 -1.12 -9.42 6.41
C ALA A 55 -1.44 -10.92 6.22
N ALA A 56 -0.91 -11.54 5.15
CA ALA A 56 -1.03 -12.97 4.92
C ALA A 56 -0.22 -13.80 5.94
N ASP A 57 0.87 -13.29 6.53
CA ASP A 57 1.65 -14.03 7.55
C ASP A 57 0.88 -14.21 8.89
N HIS A 58 -0.25 -13.51 9.08
CA HIS A 58 -1.09 -13.72 10.26
C HIS A 58 -2.13 -14.84 10.10
N GLU A 59 -2.50 -15.27 8.87
CA GLU A 59 -3.48 -16.37 8.64
C GLU A 59 -3.32 -17.18 7.33
N CYS A 60 -2.24 -17.05 6.56
CA CYS A 60 -2.00 -17.90 5.39
C CYS A 60 -1.00 -19.01 5.69
N ASP A 61 -1.57 -20.20 5.86
CA ASP A 61 -1.05 -21.48 5.39
C ASP A 61 -0.57 -21.36 3.92
N CYS A 62 0.54 -20.65 3.70
CA CYS A 62 1.23 -20.65 2.42
C CYS A 62 2.02 -21.95 2.34
N GLY A 63 1.30 -23.03 1.97
CA GLY A 63 1.85 -24.29 1.50
C GLY A 63 2.71 -24.09 0.26
N HIS A 64 3.91 -23.53 0.42
CA HIS A 64 4.97 -23.64 -0.56
C HIS A 64 5.59 -25.03 -0.44
N HIS A 65 4.97 -25.96 -1.15
CA HIS A 65 5.60 -27.20 -1.56
C HIS A 65 6.64 -26.87 -2.63
N HIS A 66 7.92 -27.02 -2.30
CA HIS A 66 9.02 -27.08 -3.25
C HIS A 66 9.91 -28.26 -2.89
#